data_AF-M6GH58-F1
#
_entry.id   AF-M6GH58-F1
#
_cell.length_a   1.000
_cell.length_b   1.000
_cell.length_c   1.000
_cell.angle_alpha   90.00
_cell.angle_beta   90.00
_cell.angle_gamma   90.00
#
_symmetry.space_group_name_H-M   'P 1'
#
loop_
_entity.id
_entity.type
_entity.pdbx_description
1 polymer ?
#
loop_
_entity_poly.entity_id
_entity_poly.type
_entity_poly.pdbx_seq_one_letter_code
_entity_poly.pdbx_strand_id
1 'polypeptide(L)'
;MDHTLVHAASSSKTTNSIVQKPTDPPKDKPIKVNVSGGGTFCYGPNFSGGESYIIIEQCWQMHVMNARYDVFQRISYNINNTWLCITAPETVVQGEEIWDYVHLRPCTINDPLQRWIIKDDSFWTADGFYRLKDTNWYGYISRNSGDKYNHTLDSSMKDWMNTIATPGNISILTSIAWDLNHSWGNERYFIRLGGSDKNTTPLYYNPENGHLAQYDPISGSLYCMYSQVDSYQWNWVSWESCSDAAISKDNPTYWNVSFETEEGGMITDYKGNALRVTRYGSNWGAAYAAKLSYLEKDTTNSPTSLFIVNKDLLDWTRYTTSNLGKTEQYCPAPGNQASTTHKRISRTLPPSFQLTEAWVQRLYEITRSTSGSDISSGVCGVCLLHGFQMIAELQEYHSREPLQSGGYFLIQILIQIHLSRLVNVIRT
;
A
#
# COMPACT_ATOMS: atom_id res chain seq x y z
N MET A 1 63.80 8.43 -24.25
CA MET A 1 63.08 9.17 -23.20
C MET A 1 61.62 8.84 -23.37
N ASP A 2 60.85 8.30 -22.45
CA ASP A 2 61.07 7.61 -21.19
C ASP A 2 59.75 6.85 -20.96
N HIS A 3 59.79 5.72 -20.26
CA HIS A 3 58.68 4.79 -20.12
C HIS A 3 57.56 5.33 -19.21
N THR A 4 56.31 4.99 -19.50
CA THR A 4 55.42 4.51 -18.42
C THR A 4 54.34 3.58 -18.95
N LEU A 5 54.55 2.29 -18.72
CA LEU A 5 53.49 1.30 -18.58
C LEU A 5 52.68 1.65 -17.33
N VAL A 6 51.36 1.78 -17.46
CA VAL A 6 50.44 1.62 -16.33
C VAL A 6 49.57 0.41 -16.63
N HIS A 7 49.83 -0.66 -15.89
CA HIS A 7 48.95 -1.79 -15.74
C HIS A 7 47.55 -1.32 -15.35
N ALA A 8 46.56 -1.49 -16.23
CA ALA A 8 45.18 -1.58 -15.78
C ALA A 8 45.05 -2.92 -15.05
N ALA A 9 45.27 -2.84 -13.74
CA ALA A 9 45.10 -3.93 -12.80
C ALA A 9 43.71 -4.57 -12.99
N SER A 10 43.74 -5.90 -13.03
CA SER A 10 42.66 -6.83 -12.64
C SER A 10 41.24 -6.38 -12.96
N SER A 11 40.64 -7.04 -13.95
CA SER A 11 39.19 -7.23 -14.01
C SER A 11 38.69 -7.71 -12.64
N SER A 12 38.14 -6.81 -11.83
CA SER A 12 37.42 -7.20 -10.62
C SER A 12 36.14 -7.89 -11.08
N LYS A 13 36.19 -9.22 -11.13
CA LYS A 13 35.03 -10.09 -11.04
C LYS A 13 34.24 -9.68 -9.80
N THR A 14 33.09 -9.06 -9.99
CA THR A 14 32.02 -9.02 -8.98
C THR A 14 30.67 -8.78 -9.66
N THR A 15 30.24 -9.72 -10.51
CA THR A 15 28.80 -9.95 -10.72
C THR A 15 28.31 -10.88 -9.61
N ASN A 16 28.28 -10.38 -8.37
CA ASN A 16 27.50 -11.05 -7.34
C ASN A 16 26.05 -10.62 -7.56
N SER A 17 25.32 -11.36 -8.40
CA SER A 17 23.86 -11.33 -8.32
C SER A 17 23.51 -11.66 -6.87
N ILE A 18 22.91 -10.72 -6.15
CA ILE A 18 22.39 -11.00 -4.80
C ILE A 18 21.37 -12.13 -4.98
N VAL A 19 21.74 -13.34 -4.59
CA VAL A 19 20.83 -14.48 -4.61
C VAL A 19 19.79 -14.19 -3.54
N GLN A 20 18.58 -13.83 -3.97
CA GLN A 20 17.47 -13.66 -3.05
C GLN A 20 17.12 -15.03 -2.48
N LYS A 21 17.42 -15.24 -1.19
CA LYS A 21 16.97 -16.43 -0.47
C LYS A 21 15.46 -16.29 -0.25
N PRO A 22 14.63 -17.24 -0.70
CA PRO A 22 13.23 -17.26 -0.32
C PRO A 22 13.06 -17.31 1.20
N THR A 23 11.93 -16.83 1.68
CA THR A 23 11.51 -17.01 3.06
C THR A 23 11.35 -18.49 3.39
N ASP A 24 11.55 -18.84 4.65
CA ASP A 24 11.31 -20.20 5.13
C ASP A 24 9.78 -20.43 5.23
N PRO A 25 9.29 -21.69 5.07
CA PRO A 25 7.90 -22.00 5.34
C PRO A 25 7.51 -21.65 6.79
N PRO A 26 6.33 -21.06 7.04
CA PRO A 26 5.92 -20.70 8.39
C PRO A 26 5.87 -21.90 9.33
N LYS A 27 6.35 -21.71 10.56
CA LYS A 27 6.30 -22.71 11.64
C LYS A 27 5.46 -22.21 12.82
N ASP A 28 4.30 -21.64 12.52
CA ASP A 28 3.46 -20.95 13.49
C ASP A 28 3.14 -21.86 14.69
N LYS A 29 3.40 -21.36 15.90
CA LYS A 29 3.17 -22.10 17.15
C LYS A 29 3.03 -21.12 18.32
N PRO A 30 2.50 -21.56 19.48
CA PRO A 30 2.39 -20.69 20.64
C PRO A 30 3.77 -20.26 21.14
N ILE A 31 3.92 -18.98 21.48
CA ILE A 31 5.17 -18.44 22.01
C ILE A 31 5.30 -18.84 23.47
N LYS A 32 6.24 -19.73 23.77
CA LYS A 32 6.55 -20.17 25.13
C LYS A 32 7.62 -19.29 25.76
N VAL A 33 7.37 -18.85 26.99
CA VAL A 33 8.29 -18.01 27.77
C VAL A 33 8.50 -18.55 29.18
N ASN A 34 9.72 -18.40 29.68
CA ASN A 34 10.13 -18.68 31.04
C ASN A 34 10.19 -17.36 31.82
N VAL A 35 9.32 -17.21 32.82
CA VAL A 35 9.18 -15.97 33.60
C VAL A 35 10.17 -15.92 34.76
N SER A 36 10.49 -14.72 35.24
CA SER A 36 11.51 -14.53 36.29
C SER A 36 11.19 -15.21 37.63
N GLY A 37 9.91 -15.44 37.91
CA GLY A 37 9.43 -16.15 39.11
C GLY A 37 9.53 -17.69 39.02
N GLY A 38 9.97 -18.21 37.87
CA GLY A 38 9.95 -19.64 37.57
C GLY A 38 8.67 -20.09 36.87
N GLY A 39 8.77 -21.17 36.10
CA GLY A 39 7.68 -21.73 35.31
C GLY A 39 7.71 -21.30 33.84
N THR A 40 7.07 -22.12 33.02
CA THR A 40 6.94 -21.94 31.57
C THR A 40 5.48 -21.64 31.25
N PHE A 41 5.26 -20.55 30.54
CA PHE A 41 3.95 -20.01 30.17
C PHE A 41 3.92 -19.70 28.68
N CYS A 42 2.78 -19.25 28.18
CA CYS A 42 2.62 -18.82 26.80
C CYS A 42 2.06 -17.42 26.71
N TYR A 43 2.38 -16.73 25.62
CA TYR A 43 1.67 -15.51 25.23
C TYR A 43 0.25 -15.83 24.76
N GLY A 44 -0.70 -14.99 25.17
CA GLY A 44 -2.09 -14.99 24.71
C GLY A 44 -2.55 -13.58 24.35
N PRO A 45 -3.02 -13.34 23.12
CA PRO A 45 -3.77 -12.13 22.76
C PRO A 45 -5.04 -11.94 23.58
N ASN A 46 -5.22 -10.79 24.24
CA ASN A 46 -6.42 -10.50 25.04
C ASN A 46 -6.99 -9.12 24.71
N PHE A 47 -8.29 -9.05 24.44
CA PHE A 47 -9.03 -7.80 24.22
C PHE A 47 -9.88 -7.49 25.45
N SER A 48 -9.50 -6.47 26.21
CA SER A 48 -10.17 -6.12 27.46
C SER A 48 -10.00 -4.63 27.79
N GLY A 49 -10.92 -4.05 28.56
CA GLY A 49 -10.79 -2.65 28.99
C GLY A 49 -10.73 -1.62 27.85
N GLY A 50 -11.22 -1.95 26.66
CA GLY A 50 -11.20 -1.08 25.49
C GLY A 50 -9.92 -1.15 24.65
N GLU A 51 -9.04 -2.10 24.92
CA GLU A 51 -7.77 -2.24 24.23
C GLU A 51 -7.32 -3.71 24.15
N SER A 52 -6.32 -3.98 23.33
CA SER A 52 -5.70 -5.27 23.08
C SER A 52 -4.34 -5.38 23.78
N TYR A 53 -4.04 -6.55 24.31
CA TYR A 53 -2.83 -6.82 25.08
C TYR A 53 -2.23 -8.17 24.71
N ILE A 54 -0.97 -8.37 25.08
CA ILE A 54 -0.37 -9.69 25.20
C ILE A 54 -0.30 -10.05 26.67
N ILE A 55 -1.03 -11.09 27.07
CA ILE A 55 -0.93 -11.64 28.42
C ILE A 55 -0.02 -12.87 28.46
N ILE A 56 0.51 -13.18 29.63
CA ILE A 56 1.23 -14.41 29.92
C ILE A 56 0.30 -15.30 30.74
N GLU A 57 0.00 -16.50 30.22
CA GLU A 57 -0.89 -17.44 30.88
C GLU A 57 -0.48 -18.89 30.62
N GLN A 58 -1.20 -19.84 31.23
CA GLN A 58 -0.89 -21.26 31.01
C GLN A 58 -1.08 -21.63 29.54
N CYS A 59 -0.18 -22.44 28.99
CA CYS A 59 -0.16 -22.74 27.55
C CYS A 59 -1.38 -23.48 26.99
N TRP A 60 -2.29 -23.95 27.85
CA TRP A 60 -3.55 -24.60 27.48
C TRP A 60 -4.77 -23.67 27.63
N GLN A 61 -4.57 -22.39 27.96
CA GLN A 61 -5.66 -21.42 28.08
C GLN A 61 -6.19 -21.02 26.71
N MET A 62 -7.43 -20.52 26.71
CA MET A 62 -8.18 -20.23 25.48
C MET A 62 -7.58 -19.11 24.62
N HIS A 63 -6.85 -18.15 25.20
CA HIS A 63 -6.28 -17.05 24.40
C HIS A 63 -4.94 -17.42 23.77
N VAL A 64 -4.30 -18.51 24.21
CA VAL A 64 -3.04 -18.98 23.65
C VAL A 64 -3.27 -19.50 22.23
N MET A 65 -2.57 -18.90 21.27
CA MET A 65 -2.70 -19.22 19.86
C MET A 65 -1.35 -19.18 19.14
N ASN A 66 -1.33 -19.70 17.91
CA ASN A 66 -0.11 -19.77 17.12
C ASN A 66 0.32 -18.38 16.67
N ALA A 67 1.61 -18.07 16.88
CA ALA A 67 2.22 -16.84 16.42
C ALA A 67 3.23 -17.12 15.31
N ARG A 68 3.44 -16.13 14.46
CA ARG A 68 4.44 -16.11 13.40
C ARG A 68 5.49 -15.04 13.66
N TYR A 69 6.75 -15.37 13.35
CA TYR A 69 7.83 -14.41 13.19
C TYR A 69 8.23 -14.34 11.72
N ASP A 70 8.04 -13.18 11.09
CA ASP A 70 8.20 -13.04 9.64
C ASP A 70 9.45 -12.26 9.21
N VAL A 71 9.68 -12.22 7.89
CA VAL A 71 10.81 -11.51 7.26
C VAL A 71 10.87 -10.01 7.58
N PHE A 72 9.75 -9.40 7.99
CA PHE A 72 9.71 -8.00 8.42
C PHE A 72 9.98 -7.85 9.92
N GLN A 73 10.38 -8.93 10.60
CA GLN A 73 10.68 -8.97 12.02
C GLN A 73 9.44 -8.71 12.89
N ARG A 74 8.25 -9.06 12.39
CA ARG A 74 7.01 -8.86 13.13
C ARG A 74 6.61 -10.12 13.87
N ILE A 75 6.04 -9.96 15.05
CA ILE A 75 5.42 -11.05 15.82
C ILE A 75 3.92 -10.94 15.64
N SER A 76 3.34 -11.83 14.83
CA SER A 76 1.95 -11.71 14.38
C SER A 76 1.08 -12.88 14.82
N TYR A 77 -0.19 -12.59 15.08
CA TYR A 77 -1.27 -13.54 15.34
C TYR A 77 -2.34 -13.39 14.27
N ASN A 78 -2.88 -14.50 13.78
CA ASN A 78 -4.06 -14.49 12.92
C ASN A 78 -5.31 -14.67 13.78
N ILE A 79 -6.07 -13.60 13.98
CA ILE A 79 -7.28 -13.56 14.80
C ILE A 79 -8.46 -13.27 13.88
N ASN A 80 -9.38 -14.22 13.72
CA ASN A 80 -10.55 -14.09 12.84
C ASN A 80 -10.20 -13.67 11.40
N ASN A 81 -9.14 -14.26 10.82
CA ASN A 81 -8.60 -13.91 9.50
C ASN A 81 -7.99 -12.51 9.39
N THR A 82 -7.70 -11.85 10.51
CA THR A 82 -6.98 -10.57 10.55
C THR A 82 -5.61 -10.80 11.17
N TRP A 83 -4.56 -10.30 10.52
CA TRP A 83 -3.21 -10.37 11.06
C TRP A 83 -2.94 -9.19 11.98
N LEU A 84 -2.77 -9.46 13.26
CA LEU A 84 -2.43 -8.47 14.28
C LEU A 84 -1.02 -8.71 14.82
N CYS A 85 -0.24 -7.65 14.91
CA CYS A 85 1.16 -7.66 15.29
C CYS A 85 1.35 -7.03 16.66
N ILE A 86 2.23 -7.62 17.47
CA ILE A 86 2.69 -6.99 18.71
C ILE A 86 3.37 -5.67 18.34
N THR A 87 2.87 -4.58 18.90
CA THR A 87 3.30 -3.22 18.58
C THR A 87 3.80 -2.54 19.85
N ALA A 88 5.01 -1.99 19.79
CA ALA A 88 5.56 -1.20 20.87
C ALA A 88 4.76 0.10 21.08
N PRO A 89 4.51 0.52 22.33
CA PRO A 89 3.86 1.80 22.61
C PRO A 89 4.72 2.98 22.15
N GLU A 90 4.17 3.78 21.23
CA GLU A 90 4.86 4.91 20.59
C GLU A 90 5.38 5.92 21.61
N THR A 91 4.55 6.27 22.60
CA THR A 91 4.86 7.24 23.66
C THR A 91 6.10 6.85 24.47
N VAL A 92 6.32 5.56 24.70
CA VAL A 92 7.51 5.06 25.42
C VAL A 92 8.75 5.12 24.54
N VAL A 93 8.61 4.74 23.27
CA VAL A 93 9.71 4.77 22.29
C VAL A 93 10.16 6.22 22.07
N GLN A 94 9.22 7.17 21.96
CA GLN A 94 9.48 8.60 21.83
C GLN A 94 9.96 9.27 23.12
N GLY A 95 9.65 8.69 24.28
CA GLY A 95 10.10 9.19 25.59
C GLY A 95 9.19 10.17 26.27
N GLU A 96 7.92 10.16 25.86
CA GLU A 96 6.84 10.85 26.53
C GLU A 96 6.45 10.09 27.81
N GLU A 97 6.44 8.76 27.74
CA GLU A 97 6.14 7.88 28.87
C GLU A 97 7.34 6.99 29.24
N ILE A 98 7.39 6.56 30.50
CA ILE A 98 8.49 5.74 31.01
C ILE A 98 8.32 4.28 30.62
N TRP A 99 7.09 3.78 30.68
CA TRP A 99 6.74 2.39 30.40
C TRP A 99 5.28 2.34 29.97
N ASP A 100 4.92 1.33 29.20
CA ASP A 100 3.54 1.02 28.84
C ASP A 100 3.46 -0.42 28.29
N TYR A 101 2.25 -0.97 28.25
CA TYR A 101 1.97 -2.28 27.69
C TYR A 101 2.16 -2.30 26.18
N VAL A 102 2.48 -3.49 25.65
CA VAL A 102 2.43 -3.71 24.21
C VAL A 102 1.02 -4.07 23.78
N HIS A 103 0.63 -3.58 22.62
CA HIS A 103 -0.71 -3.77 22.08
C HIS A 103 -0.68 -4.54 20.76
N LEU A 104 -1.83 -5.06 20.36
CA LEU A 104 -2.02 -5.65 19.05
C LEU A 104 -2.55 -4.57 18.09
N ARG A 105 -1.89 -4.42 16.94
CA ARG A 105 -2.34 -3.54 15.86
C ARG A 105 -2.33 -4.33 14.55
N PRO A 106 -3.10 -3.97 13.53
CA PRO A 106 -3.00 -4.62 12.24
C PRO A 106 -1.55 -4.62 11.74
N CYS A 107 -1.11 -5.78 11.29
CA CYS A 107 0.25 -5.96 10.82
C CYS A 107 0.51 -5.08 9.60
N THR A 108 1.54 -4.25 9.65
CA THR A 108 1.97 -3.43 8.50
C THR A 108 3.46 -3.54 8.26
N ILE A 109 3.89 -3.28 7.03
CA ILE A 109 5.32 -3.43 6.65
C ILE A 109 6.13 -2.15 6.87
N ASN A 110 5.46 -1.01 7.08
CA ASN A 110 6.08 0.30 7.23
C ASN A 110 6.03 0.85 8.67
N ASP A 111 5.43 0.12 9.61
CA ASP A 111 5.43 0.53 11.02
C ASP A 111 6.67 -0.01 11.76
N PRO A 112 7.62 0.86 12.15
CA PRO A 112 8.82 0.43 12.89
C PRO A 112 8.51 -0.09 14.30
N LEU A 113 7.37 0.28 14.90
CA LEU A 113 6.98 -0.15 16.24
C LEU A 113 6.56 -1.63 16.27
N GLN A 114 6.32 -2.24 15.11
CA GLN A 114 5.99 -3.66 14.97
C GLN A 114 7.22 -4.55 14.76
N ARG A 115 8.42 -3.96 14.69
CA ARG A 115 9.66 -4.69 14.41
C ARG A 115 10.36 -5.09 15.72
N TRP A 116 10.53 -6.40 15.88
CA TRP A 116 11.16 -7.03 17.02
C TRP A 116 12.36 -7.87 16.60
N ILE A 117 13.55 -7.59 17.13
CA ILE A 117 14.71 -8.47 16.98
C ILE A 117 14.78 -9.47 18.13
N ILE A 118 15.34 -10.64 17.87
CA ILE A 118 15.55 -11.68 18.88
C ILE A 118 17.01 -11.62 19.34
N LYS A 119 17.24 -11.36 20.62
CA LYS A 119 18.56 -11.33 21.25
C LYS A 119 18.47 -11.89 22.67
N ASP A 120 19.43 -12.74 23.03
CA ASP A 120 19.49 -13.37 24.36
C ASP A 120 18.17 -14.06 24.72
N ASP A 121 17.66 -14.86 23.77
CA ASP A 121 16.37 -15.56 23.85
C ASP A 121 15.21 -14.62 24.24
N SER A 122 15.23 -13.36 23.81
CA SER A 122 14.23 -12.35 24.17
C SER A 122 13.90 -11.46 22.99
N PHE A 123 12.69 -10.88 22.99
CA PHE A 123 12.32 -9.87 22.00
C PHE A 123 12.77 -8.49 22.43
N TRP A 124 13.30 -7.74 21.48
CA TRP A 124 13.71 -6.35 21.64
C TRP A 124 13.15 -5.53 20.49
N THR A 125 12.88 -4.24 20.73
CA THR A 125 12.60 -3.28 19.64
C THR A 125 13.72 -3.30 18.61
N ALA A 126 13.42 -2.91 17.37
CA ALA A 126 14.37 -3.02 16.25
C ALA A 126 15.70 -2.28 16.46
N ASP A 127 15.71 -1.21 17.25
CA ASP A 127 16.89 -0.46 17.67
C ASP A 127 17.70 -1.15 18.78
N GLY A 128 17.16 -2.20 19.40
CA GLY A 128 17.74 -2.93 20.51
C GLY A 128 17.68 -2.22 21.86
N PHE A 129 16.95 -1.11 21.99
CA PHE A 129 16.90 -0.33 23.23
C PHE A 129 15.94 -0.91 24.26
N TYR A 130 14.80 -1.42 23.84
CA TYR A 130 13.75 -1.87 24.75
C TYR A 130 13.49 -3.36 24.61
N ARG A 131 13.63 -4.08 25.73
CA ARG A 131 13.28 -5.50 25.83
C ARG A 131 11.79 -5.65 26.14
N LEU A 132 11.12 -6.59 25.49
CA LEU A 132 9.79 -7.03 25.89
C LEU A 132 9.89 -7.80 27.21
N LYS A 133 9.18 -7.30 28.23
CA LYS A 133 9.12 -7.82 29.59
C LYS A 133 7.66 -8.10 29.97
N ASP A 134 7.42 -8.59 31.18
CA ASP A 134 6.07 -8.77 31.71
C ASP A 134 5.86 -8.09 33.06
N THR A 135 4.68 -7.52 33.30
CA THR A 135 4.30 -7.04 34.62
C THR A 135 2.81 -7.32 34.81
N ASN A 136 2.41 -7.80 35.99
CA ASN A 136 1.04 -8.25 36.26
C ASN A 136 0.50 -9.28 35.26
N TRP A 137 1.37 -10.09 34.64
CA TRP A 137 1.05 -11.02 33.55
C TRP A 137 0.73 -10.37 32.21
N TYR A 138 1.09 -9.11 31.99
CA TYR A 138 0.93 -8.40 30.70
C TYR A 138 2.31 -8.02 30.14
N GLY A 139 2.46 -8.15 28.82
CA GLY A 139 3.64 -7.74 28.09
C GLY A 139 3.80 -6.22 28.06
N TYR A 140 5.00 -5.71 28.35
CA TYR A 140 5.28 -4.28 28.39
C TYR A 140 6.74 -3.99 27.98
N ILE A 141 7.01 -2.72 27.66
CA ILE A 141 8.37 -2.19 27.54
C ILE A 141 8.58 -1.02 28.50
N SER A 142 9.84 -0.75 28.85
CA SER A 142 10.19 0.34 29.76
C SER A 142 11.56 0.92 29.46
N ARG A 143 11.67 2.24 29.64
CA ARG A 143 12.92 3.02 29.59
C ARG A 143 13.76 2.87 30.86
N ASN A 144 13.17 2.39 31.96
CA ASN A 144 13.89 2.19 33.22
C ASN A 144 14.73 0.91 33.18
N SER A 145 16.04 1.07 33.23
CA SER A 145 17.00 -0.05 33.25
C SER A 145 16.88 -0.93 34.50
N GLY A 146 16.31 -0.39 35.60
CA GLY A 146 16.08 -1.10 36.85
C GLY A 146 14.82 -1.97 36.88
N ASP A 147 13.93 -1.84 35.90
CA ASP A 147 12.67 -2.57 35.89
C ASP A 147 12.90 -4.07 35.71
N LYS A 148 12.29 -4.86 36.60
CA LYS A 148 12.44 -6.31 36.73
C LYS A 148 11.48 -7.05 35.78
N TYR A 149 11.36 -8.37 35.97
CA TYR A 149 10.44 -9.24 35.21
C TYR A 149 10.82 -9.40 33.74
N ASN A 150 12.12 -9.64 33.54
CA ASN A 150 12.60 -10.21 32.30
C ASN A 150 12.08 -11.64 32.19
N HIS A 151 11.44 -11.97 31.06
CA HIS A 151 11.21 -13.34 30.65
C HIS A 151 12.03 -13.66 29.40
N THR A 152 12.31 -14.94 29.17
CA THR A 152 13.02 -15.43 28.00
C THR A 152 12.18 -16.46 27.27
N LEU A 153 12.37 -16.58 25.97
CA LEU A 153 11.81 -17.65 25.16
C LEU A 153 12.29 -19.00 25.67
N ASP A 154 11.38 -19.95 25.72
CA ASP A 154 11.71 -21.32 26.12
C ASP A 154 12.64 -21.97 25.09
N SER A 155 13.47 -22.93 25.54
CA SER A 155 14.39 -23.68 24.68
C SER A 155 13.71 -24.36 23.48
N SER A 156 12.43 -24.74 23.60
CA SER A 156 11.63 -25.29 22.51
C SER A 156 11.32 -24.29 21.39
N MET A 157 11.57 -22.99 21.60
CA MET A 157 11.35 -21.94 20.60
C MET A 157 12.51 -21.81 19.60
N LYS A 158 13.66 -22.45 19.80
CA LYS A 158 14.86 -22.30 18.95
C LYS A 158 14.60 -22.43 17.45
N ASP A 159 13.90 -23.47 17.03
CA ASP A 159 13.57 -23.69 15.62
C ASP A 159 12.64 -22.61 15.05
N TRP A 160 11.72 -22.10 15.87
CA TRP A 160 10.82 -21.00 15.48
C TRP A 160 11.57 -19.68 15.37
N MET A 161 12.47 -19.38 16.32
CA MET A 161 13.29 -18.16 16.29
C MET A 161 14.20 -18.09 15.05
N ASN A 162 14.67 -19.25 14.58
CA ASN A 162 15.54 -19.35 13.41
C ASN A 162 14.76 -19.40 12.07
N THR A 163 13.43 -19.47 12.12
CA THR A 163 12.59 -19.52 10.92
C THR A 163 12.21 -18.10 10.52
N ILE A 164 12.68 -17.65 9.34
CA ILE A 164 12.29 -16.34 8.80
C ILE A 164 11.11 -16.57 7.84
N ALA A 165 9.89 -16.52 8.39
CA ALA A 165 8.70 -16.94 7.68
C ALA A 165 8.23 -15.93 6.63
N THR A 166 7.50 -16.42 5.63
CA THR A 166 6.66 -15.58 4.75
C THR A 166 5.64 -14.80 5.59
N PRO A 167 5.50 -13.48 5.39
CA PRO A 167 4.56 -12.66 6.15
C PRO A 167 3.11 -13.13 5.96
N GLY A 168 2.26 -12.85 6.95
CA GLY A 168 0.83 -13.16 6.88
C GLY A 168 0.06 -12.27 5.90
N ASN A 169 0.42 -10.99 5.86
CA ASN A 169 -0.03 -9.98 4.91
C ASN A 169 1.09 -8.95 4.67
N ILE A 170 0.89 -8.06 3.70
CA ILE A 170 1.80 -6.95 3.38
C ILE A 170 1.11 -5.58 3.47
N SER A 171 0.19 -5.42 4.42
CA SER A 171 -0.55 -4.17 4.59
C SER A 171 0.37 -2.98 4.91
N ILE A 172 -0.09 -1.79 4.59
CA ILE A 172 0.63 -0.53 4.74
C ILE A 172 -0.22 0.39 5.61
N LEU A 173 0.36 0.91 6.70
CA LEU A 173 -0.22 1.95 7.52
C LEU A 173 -0.18 3.26 6.74
N THR A 174 -1.34 3.86 6.50
CA THR A 174 -1.49 5.06 5.68
C THR A 174 -2.56 5.98 6.26
N SER A 175 -2.80 7.08 5.57
CA SER A 175 -3.97 7.95 5.75
C SER A 175 -4.43 8.42 4.37
N ILE A 176 -5.70 8.83 4.25
CA ILE A 176 -6.22 9.45 3.02
C ILE A 176 -6.65 10.86 3.36
N ALA A 177 -5.92 11.83 2.85
CA ALA A 177 -6.15 13.24 3.07
C ALA A 177 -6.73 13.94 1.83
N TRP A 178 -7.43 15.04 2.07
CA TRP A 178 -7.86 15.98 1.05
C TRP A 178 -7.78 17.40 1.59
N ASP A 179 -7.58 18.35 0.68
CA ASP A 179 -7.32 19.75 1.02
C ASP A 179 -8.53 20.62 0.69
N LEU A 180 -8.82 21.56 1.60
CA LEU A 180 -9.89 22.54 1.49
C LEU A 180 -9.30 23.96 1.50
N ASN A 181 -9.33 24.59 0.33
CA ASN A 181 -8.83 25.95 0.18
C ASN A 181 -9.87 26.98 0.62
N HIS A 182 -9.43 27.91 1.49
CA HIS A 182 -10.17 29.09 1.90
C HIS A 182 -9.36 30.37 1.62
N SER A 183 -10.01 31.53 1.71
CA SER A 183 -9.35 32.83 1.54
C SER A 183 -8.25 33.12 2.58
N TRP A 184 -8.31 32.47 3.75
CA TRP A 184 -7.37 32.64 4.86
C TRP A 184 -6.36 31.49 5.01
N GLY A 185 -6.38 30.48 4.13
CA GLY A 185 -5.46 29.34 4.20
C GLY A 185 -6.04 28.05 3.62
N ASN A 186 -5.18 27.05 3.46
CA ASN A 186 -5.56 25.69 3.06
C ASN A 186 -5.63 24.80 4.32
N GLU A 187 -6.74 24.10 4.50
CA GLU A 187 -6.96 23.17 5.61
C GLU A 187 -6.94 21.72 5.10
N ARG A 188 -6.23 20.84 5.81
CA ARG A 188 -6.16 19.42 5.48
C ARG A 188 -7.11 18.61 6.36
N TYR A 189 -7.83 17.70 5.71
CA TYR A 189 -8.75 16.77 6.36
C TYR A 189 -8.43 15.33 5.96
N PHE A 190 -8.70 14.39 6.85
CA PHE A 190 -8.44 12.96 6.68
C PHE A 190 -9.75 12.19 6.71
N ILE A 191 -9.92 11.28 5.75
CA ILE A 191 -11.08 10.39 5.69
C ILE A 191 -11.04 9.41 6.87
N ARG A 192 -12.18 9.23 7.51
CA ARG A 192 -12.41 8.27 8.58
C ARG A 192 -13.81 7.67 8.52
N LEU A 193 -14.12 6.81 9.48
CA LEU A 193 -15.43 6.17 9.56
C LEU A 193 -16.46 7.26 9.83
N GLY A 194 -17.46 7.35 8.95
CA GLY A 194 -18.54 8.33 9.06
C GLY A 194 -18.21 9.78 8.63
N GLY A 195 -17.06 10.05 8.01
CA GLY A 195 -16.77 11.39 7.47
C GLY A 195 -15.29 11.73 7.33
N SER A 196 -14.94 12.98 7.58
CA SER A 196 -13.56 13.47 7.60
C SER A 196 -13.27 14.31 8.85
N ASP A 197 -12.01 14.33 9.28
CA ASP A 197 -11.54 15.05 10.46
C ASP A 197 -10.23 15.79 10.20
N LYS A 198 -9.85 16.75 11.06
CA LYS A 198 -8.53 17.39 11.01
C LYS A 198 -7.43 16.49 11.56
N ASN A 199 -7.77 15.59 12.47
CA ASN A 199 -6.80 14.64 13.01
C ASN A 199 -6.50 13.55 11.99
N THR A 200 -5.21 13.21 11.87
CA THR A 200 -4.78 12.10 11.03
C THR A 200 -5.45 10.82 11.54
N THR A 201 -6.17 10.14 10.66
CA THR A 201 -6.81 8.86 10.99
C THR A 201 -6.00 7.72 10.37
N PRO A 202 -5.53 6.74 11.17
CA PRO A 202 -4.80 5.60 10.64
C PRO A 202 -5.74 4.71 9.82
N LEU A 203 -5.34 4.45 8.58
CA LEU A 203 -5.96 3.48 7.68
C LEU A 203 -4.95 2.38 7.34
N TYR A 204 -5.43 1.17 7.12
CA TYR A 204 -4.62 0.02 6.76
C TYR A 204 -4.97 -0.36 5.33
N TYR A 205 -4.04 -0.08 4.40
CA TYR A 205 -4.17 -0.48 3.00
C TYR A 205 -3.53 -1.84 2.78
N ASN A 206 -4.31 -2.85 2.41
CA ASN A 206 -3.77 -4.15 2.05
C ASN A 206 -3.67 -4.27 0.52
N PRO A 207 -2.46 -4.25 -0.08
CA PRO A 207 -2.30 -4.27 -1.53
C PRO A 207 -2.65 -5.63 -2.16
N GLU A 208 -2.78 -6.71 -1.38
CA GLU A 208 -3.14 -8.04 -1.90
C GLU A 208 -4.65 -8.13 -2.20
N ASN A 209 -5.47 -7.49 -1.38
CA ASN A 209 -6.94 -7.50 -1.49
C ASN A 209 -7.56 -6.11 -1.75
N GLY A 210 -6.75 -5.04 -1.84
CA GLY A 210 -7.19 -3.68 -2.13
C GLY A 210 -8.00 -3.00 -1.01
N HIS A 211 -8.09 -3.59 0.19
CA HIS A 211 -8.89 -3.00 1.27
C HIS A 211 -8.25 -1.75 1.85
N LEU A 212 -9.08 -0.75 2.15
CA LEU A 212 -8.77 0.40 3.00
C LEU A 212 -9.57 0.26 4.29
N ALA A 213 -8.91 -0.10 5.39
CA ALA A 213 -9.60 -0.43 6.63
C ALA A 213 -9.28 0.52 7.80
N GLN A 214 -10.26 0.74 8.67
CA GLN A 214 -10.02 1.22 10.03
C GLN A 214 -10.06 0.06 11.01
N TYR A 215 -9.29 0.19 12.09
CA TYR A 215 -9.16 -0.81 13.13
C TYR A 215 -9.91 -0.40 14.39
N ASP A 216 -10.64 -1.33 14.97
CA ASP A 216 -11.24 -1.18 16.28
C ASP A 216 -10.43 -1.96 17.34
N PRO A 217 -9.69 -1.27 18.23
CA PRO A 217 -8.87 -1.92 19.25
C PRO A 217 -9.70 -2.65 20.32
N ILE A 218 -10.99 -2.34 20.46
CA ILE A 218 -11.87 -2.97 21.45
C ILE A 218 -12.17 -4.42 21.05
N SER A 219 -12.47 -4.64 19.76
CA SER A 219 -12.86 -5.95 19.25
C SER A 219 -11.77 -6.66 18.45
N GLY A 220 -10.72 -5.95 18.05
CA GLY A 220 -9.72 -6.44 17.10
C GLY A 220 -10.22 -6.52 15.65
N SER A 221 -11.36 -5.89 15.35
CA SER A 221 -12.01 -5.97 14.04
C SER A 221 -11.51 -4.91 13.06
N LEU A 222 -11.60 -5.22 11.76
CA LEU A 222 -11.40 -4.28 10.68
C LEU A 222 -12.73 -3.85 10.08
N TYR A 223 -12.85 -2.56 9.78
CA TYR A 223 -13.97 -1.99 9.04
C TYR A 223 -13.42 -1.42 7.74
N CYS A 224 -13.75 -2.05 6.61
CA CYS A 224 -13.28 -1.68 5.29
C CYS A 224 -14.22 -0.67 4.64
N MET A 225 -13.62 0.29 3.93
CA MET A 225 -14.33 1.20 3.04
C MET A 225 -15.04 0.40 1.95
N TYR A 226 -16.35 0.60 1.80
CA TYR A 226 -17.22 -0.18 0.91
C TYR A 226 -17.90 0.72 -0.13
N SER A 227 -17.87 0.33 -1.39
CA SER A 227 -18.51 1.04 -2.51
C SER A 227 -19.58 0.19 -3.18
N GLN A 228 -20.77 0.78 -3.38
CA GLN A 228 -21.85 0.15 -4.14
C GLN A 228 -22.63 1.18 -4.97
N VAL A 229 -22.04 1.60 -6.09
CA VAL A 229 -22.68 2.56 -7.01
C VAL A 229 -23.77 1.90 -7.88
N ASP A 230 -23.53 0.67 -8.34
CA ASP A 230 -24.45 -0.12 -9.18
C ASP A 230 -25.09 0.65 -10.34
N SER A 231 -26.43 0.75 -10.38
CA SER A 231 -27.18 1.42 -11.43
C SER A 231 -27.20 2.95 -11.29
N TYR A 232 -26.83 3.49 -10.12
CA TYR A 232 -26.79 4.92 -9.86
C TYR A 232 -25.58 5.59 -10.53
N GLN A 233 -25.56 6.93 -10.54
CA GLN A 233 -24.40 7.68 -11.02
C GLN A 233 -23.31 7.82 -9.95
N TRP A 234 -23.73 7.81 -8.69
CA TRP A 234 -22.89 7.87 -7.51
C TRP A 234 -23.64 7.24 -6.33
N ASN A 235 -22.91 6.82 -5.30
CA ASN A 235 -23.50 6.39 -4.02
C ASN A 235 -22.51 6.64 -2.87
N TRP A 236 -23.03 6.84 -1.66
CA TRP A 236 -22.22 7.02 -0.46
C TRP A 236 -21.35 5.80 -0.18
N VAL A 237 -20.16 6.05 0.36
CA VAL A 237 -19.30 4.99 0.88
C VAL A 237 -19.81 4.60 2.27
N SER A 238 -19.95 3.30 2.50
CA SER A 238 -20.18 2.72 3.82
C SER A 238 -18.91 2.09 4.37
N TRP A 239 -18.96 1.61 5.61
CA TRP A 239 -17.87 0.91 6.27
C TRP A 239 -18.40 -0.42 6.80
N GLU A 240 -17.85 -1.53 6.31
CA GLU A 240 -18.34 -2.87 6.61
C GLU A 240 -17.25 -3.72 7.27
N SER A 241 -17.67 -4.65 8.14
CA SER A 241 -16.74 -5.60 8.77
C SER A 241 -16.02 -6.43 7.71
N CYS A 242 -14.70 -6.55 7.84
CA CYS A 242 -13.85 -7.25 6.90
C CYS A 242 -12.66 -7.92 7.60
N SER A 243 -11.83 -8.63 6.83
CA SER A 243 -10.62 -9.30 7.31
C SER A 243 -9.52 -9.27 6.24
N ASP A 244 -8.35 -9.82 6.54
CA ASP A 244 -7.24 -9.99 5.59
C ASP A 244 -7.40 -11.23 4.69
N ALA A 245 -8.55 -11.93 4.76
CA ALA A 245 -8.82 -13.04 3.86
C ALA A 245 -8.71 -12.61 2.39
N ALA A 246 -8.20 -13.51 1.54
CA ALA A 246 -8.14 -13.27 0.11
C ALA A 246 -9.56 -13.13 -0.47
N ILE A 247 -9.75 -12.11 -1.30
CA ILE A 247 -11.02 -11.83 -1.99
C ILE A 247 -10.77 -11.60 -3.48
N SER A 248 -11.84 -11.64 -4.28
CA SER A 248 -11.78 -11.19 -5.68
C SER A 248 -11.59 -9.68 -5.76
N LYS A 249 -10.91 -9.21 -6.82
CA LYS A 249 -10.87 -7.78 -7.17
C LYS A 249 -12.25 -7.21 -7.50
N ASP A 250 -13.25 -8.06 -7.76
CA ASP A 250 -14.64 -7.66 -7.97
C ASP A 250 -15.42 -7.44 -6.65
N ASN A 251 -14.74 -7.41 -5.50
CA ASN A 251 -15.36 -7.17 -4.21
C ASN A 251 -15.62 -5.65 -3.99
N PRO A 252 -16.83 -5.25 -3.56
CA PRO A 252 -17.16 -3.88 -3.16
C PRO A 252 -16.20 -3.16 -2.19
N THR A 253 -15.41 -3.90 -1.42
CA THR A 253 -14.40 -3.34 -0.50
C THR A 253 -13.03 -3.14 -1.14
N TYR A 254 -12.83 -3.55 -2.40
CA TYR A 254 -11.58 -3.36 -3.13
C TYR A 254 -11.46 -1.92 -3.64
N TRP A 255 -10.32 -1.30 -3.33
CA TRP A 255 -9.91 0.01 -3.80
C TRP A 255 -8.52 -0.04 -4.43
N ASN A 256 -8.35 0.73 -5.50
CA ASN A 256 -7.09 0.87 -6.21
C ASN A 256 -6.47 2.24 -5.91
N VAL A 257 -5.24 2.23 -5.38
CA VAL A 257 -4.42 3.42 -5.13
C VAL A 257 -3.21 3.37 -6.07
N SER A 258 -3.31 4.03 -7.22
CA SER A 258 -2.38 3.83 -8.35
C SER A 258 -1.69 5.11 -8.87
N PHE A 259 -1.63 6.18 -8.08
CA PHE A 259 -0.97 7.42 -8.48
C PHE A 259 0.48 7.53 -7.98
N GLU A 260 1.34 8.20 -8.75
CA GLU A 260 2.79 8.28 -8.54
C GLU A 260 3.28 9.67 -8.05
N THR A 261 2.38 10.61 -7.82
CA THR A 261 2.67 12.03 -7.59
C THR A 261 2.46 12.41 -6.12
N GLU A 262 3.32 13.29 -5.59
CA GLU A 262 3.18 13.79 -4.21
C GLU A 262 2.05 14.82 -4.10
N GLU A 263 1.65 15.39 -5.24
CA GLU A 263 0.51 16.26 -5.43
C GLU A 263 -0.83 15.56 -5.20
N GLY A 264 -0.80 14.23 -5.01
CA GLY A 264 -1.98 13.39 -4.81
C GLY A 264 -2.54 12.83 -6.11
N GLY A 265 -3.61 12.06 -5.99
CA GLY A 265 -4.30 11.45 -7.13
C GLY A 265 -5.63 10.82 -6.78
N MET A 266 -6.21 10.16 -7.77
CA MET A 266 -7.53 9.56 -7.67
C MET A 266 -7.43 8.12 -7.15
N ILE A 267 -8.35 7.78 -6.25
CA ILE A 267 -8.56 6.40 -5.78
C ILE A 267 -9.82 5.90 -6.47
N THR A 268 -9.82 4.65 -6.95
CA THR A 268 -10.99 4.07 -7.63
C THR A 268 -11.45 2.78 -6.97
N ASP A 269 -12.75 2.53 -6.96
CA ASP A 269 -13.30 1.28 -6.47
C ASP A 269 -13.09 0.11 -7.46
N TYR A 270 -13.55 -1.07 -7.08
CA TYR A 270 -13.55 -2.31 -7.85
C TYR A 270 -14.16 -2.24 -9.27
N LYS A 271 -15.06 -1.27 -9.52
CA LYS A 271 -15.69 -1.04 -10.83
C LYS A 271 -15.10 0.17 -11.56
N GLY A 272 -14.04 0.78 -11.03
CA GLY A 272 -13.40 1.97 -11.59
C GLY A 272 -14.15 3.27 -11.32
N ASN A 273 -15.10 3.29 -10.37
CA ASN A 273 -15.73 4.54 -9.94
C ASN A 273 -14.74 5.34 -9.09
N ALA A 274 -14.71 6.66 -9.26
CA ALA A 274 -13.82 7.54 -8.51
C ALA A 274 -14.32 7.76 -7.09
N LEU A 275 -13.43 7.60 -6.11
CA LEU A 275 -13.64 8.12 -4.75
C LEU A 275 -13.74 9.65 -4.82
N ARG A 276 -14.67 10.20 -4.04
CA ARG A 276 -14.95 11.62 -3.94
C ARG A 276 -15.28 12.00 -2.51
N VAL A 277 -15.04 13.26 -2.19
CA VAL A 277 -15.50 13.88 -0.94
C VAL A 277 -16.14 15.23 -1.23
N THR A 278 -17.25 15.51 -0.56
CA THR A 278 -17.96 16.79 -0.59
C THR A 278 -17.18 17.86 0.20
N ARG A 279 -16.79 18.95 -0.45
CA ARG A 279 -16.03 20.03 0.21
C ARG A 279 -16.90 21.03 0.97
N TYR A 280 -18.22 21.03 0.76
CA TYR A 280 -19.19 21.93 1.39
C TYR A 280 -20.56 21.25 1.63
N GLY A 281 -21.51 21.96 2.24
CA GLY A 281 -22.90 21.51 2.43
C GLY A 281 -23.13 20.66 3.67
N SER A 282 -24.35 20.13 3.83
CA SER A 282 -24.76 19.37 5.03
C SER A 282 -24.02 18.04 5.20
N ASN A 283 -23.57 17.45 4.10
CA ASN A 283 -22.79 16.21 4.09
C ASN A 283 -21.30 16.50 3.92
N TRP A 284 -20.83 17.67 4.35
CA TRP A 284 -19.42 18.06 4.26
C TRP A 284 -18.48 16.96 4.80
N GLY A 285 -17.41 16.68 4.07
CA GLY A 285 -16.40 15.69 4.46
C GLY A 285 -16.84 14.23 4.32
N ALA A 286 -18.03 13.95 3.80
CA ALA A 286 -18.51 12.59 3.56
C ALA A 286 -17.96 12.02 2.25
N ALA A 287 -17.40 10.82 2.32
CA ALA A 287 -16.86 10.12 1.16
C ALA A 287 -17.96 9.39 0.37
N TYR A 288 -17.85 9.39 -0.95
CA TYR A 288 -18.76 8.68 -1.86
C TYR A 288 -18.01 8.23 -3.12
N ALA A 289 -18.56 7.27 -3.85
CA ALA A 289 -18.02 6.83 -5.12
C ALA A 289 -18.92 7.31 -6.27
N ALA A 290 -18.32 7.69 -7.40
CA ALA A 290 -19.04 8.18 -8.57
C ALA A 290 -18.48 7.64 -9.89
N LYS A 291 -19.36 7.35 -10.85
CA LYS A 291 -18.97 6.95 -12.20
C LYS A 291 -18.12 8.03 -12.86
N LEU A 292 -17.06 7.63 -13.57
CA LEU A 292 -16.19 8.57 -14.29
C LEU A 292 -16.98 9.46 -15.26
N SER A 293 -17.99 8.91 -15.93
CA SER A 293 -18.87 9.65 -16.84
C SER A 293 -19.77 10.71 -16.17
N TYR A 294 -19.88 10.68 -14.84
CA TYR A 294 -20.70 11.61 -14.07
C TYR A 294 -19.89 12.77 -13.50
N LEU A 295 -18.55 12.69 -13.45
CA LEU A 295 -17.71 13.65 -12.73
C LEU A 295 -17.85 15.10 -13.23
N GLU A 296 -18.05 15.30 -14.54
CA GLU A 296 -18.27 16.63 -15.14
C GLU A 296 -19.59 17.27 -14.68
N LYS A 297 -20.60 16.45 -14.41
CA LYS A 297 -21.93 16.87 -13.95
C LYS A 297 -22.00 16.99 -12.44
N ASP A 298 -21.06 16.37 -11.73
CA ASP A 298 -21.04 16.29 -10.29
C ASP A 298 -20.37 17.52 -9.65
N THR A 299 -21.07 18.65 -9.71
CA THR A 299 -20.60 19.95 -9.22
C THR A 299 -21.20 20.33 -7.86
N THR A 300 -22.18 19.57 -7.37
CA THR A 300 -22.90 19.85 -6.12
C THR A 300 -21.95 19.79 -4.92
N ASN A 301 -21.92 20.83 -4.10
CA ASN A 301 -21.02 20.95 -2.94
C ASN A 301 -19.52 20.95 -3.28
N SER A 302 -19.19 21.26 -4.55
CA SER A 302 -17.81 21.36 -5.06
C SER A 302 -16.95 20.17 -4.62
N PRO A 303 -17.23 18.93 -5.01
CA PRO A 303 -16.48 17.78 -4.53
C PRO A 303 -15.02 17.79 -5.03
N THR A 304 -14.19 16.93 -4.45
CA THR A 304 -12.83 16.64 -4.92
C THR A 304 -12.58 15.13 -5.00
N SER A 305 -11.76 14.72 -5.96
CA SER A 305 -11.20 13.36 -6.11
C SER A 305 -9.67 13.37 -5.97
N LEU A 306 -9.08 14.51 -5.60
CA LEU A 306 -7.65 14.63 -5.39
C LEU A 306 -7.35 14.27 -3.93
N PHE A 307 -6.73 13.11 -3.73
CA PHE A 307 -6.36 12.61 -2.42
C PHE A 307 -4.86 12.51 -2.26
N ILE A 308 -4.39 12.74 -1.04
CA ILE A 308 -2.99 12.64 -0.66
C ILE A 308 -2.87 11.47 0.32
N VAL A 309 -1.87 10.61 0.12
CA VAL A 309 -1.58 9.48 1.00
C VAL A 309 -0.17 9.58 1.56
N ASN A 310 0.13 8.77 2.57
CA ASN A 310 1.45 8.75 3.19
C ASN A 310 2.53 8.35 2.17
N LYS A 311 3.74 8.88 2.37
CA LYS A 311 4.91 8.63 1.50
C LYS A 311 5.19 7.15 1.28
N ASP A 312 5.05 6.32 2.32
CA ASP A 312 5.32 4.88 2.21
C ASP A 312 4.38 4.18 1.22
N LEU A 313 3.10 4.57 1.19
CA LEU A 313 2.15 4.02 0.22
C LEU A 313 2.46 4.52 -1.20
N LEU A 314 2.85 5.79 -1.36
CA LEU A 314 3.31 6.32 -2.66
C LEU A 314 4.54 5.58 -3.17
N ASP A 315 5.54 5.38 -2.30
CA ASP A 315 6.78 4.70 -2.66
C ASP A 315 6.53 3.22 -2.98
N TRP A 316 5.57 2.56 -2.30
CA TRP A 316 5.09 1.23 -2.66
C TRP A 316 4.43 1.19 -4.05
N THR A 317 3.53 2.13 -4.35
CA THR A 317 2.87 2.20 -5.66
C THR A 317 3.89 2.48 -6.77
N ARG A 318 4.87 3.35 -6.55
CA ARG A 318 5.98 3.60 -7.48
C ARG A 318 6.84 2.35 -7.68
N TYR A 319 7.17 1.65 -6.58
CA TYR A 319 7.96 0.43 -6.62
C TYR A 319 7.28 -0.66 -7.45
N THR A 320 5.99 -0.92 -7.17
CA THR A 320 5.21 -1.95 -7.88
C THR A 320 4.99 -1.58 -9.35
N THR A 321 4.61 -0.34 -9.65
CA THR A 321 4.41 0.14 -11.03
C THR A 321 5.69 0.09 -11.84
N SER A 322 6.82 0.49 -11.24
CA SER A 322 8.10 0.43 -11.94
C SER A 322 8.61 -1.00 -12.15
N ASN A 323 8.27 -1.92 -11.25
CA ASN A 323 8.53 -3.35 -11.41
C ASN A 323 7.73 -3.95 -12.56
N LEU A 324 6.44 -3.64 -12.63
CA LEU A 324 5.56 -4.06 -13.71
C LEU A 324 6.01 -3.45 -15.06
N GLY A 325 6.40 -2.17 -15.05
CA GLY A 325 6.87 -1.44 -16.22
C GLY A 325 8.32 -1.74 -16.62
N LYS A 326 9.09 -2.45 -15.78
CA LYS A 326 10.53 -2.68 -15.94
C LYS A 326 11.35 -1.38 -16.10
N THR A 327 10.97 -0.32 -15.37
CA THR A 327 11.47 1.04 -15.61
C THR A 327 12.53 1.54 -14.62
N GLU A 328 12.67 0.91 -13.45
CA GLU A 328 13.72 1.30 -12.49
C GLU A 328 15.13 0.98 -13.05
N GLN A 329 16.20 1.33 -12.33
CA GLN A 329 17.56 0.86 -12.65
C GLN A 329 18.02 -0.28 -11.75
N TYR A 330 17.34 -0.44 -10.63
CA TYR A 330 17.66 -1.31 -9.52
C TYR A 330 16.36 -1.80 -8.87
N CYS A 331 16.48 -2.83 -8.03
CA CYS A 331 15.46 -3.75 -7.52
C CYS A 331 15.32 -4.97 -8.44
N PRO A 332 14.49 -5.98 -8.12
CA PRO A 332 13.68 -6.48 -9.23
C PRO A 332 13.21 -5.25 -10.08
N ALA A 333 13.29 -5.40 -11.41
CA ALA A 333 13.25 -4.37 -12.45
C ALA A 333 14.37 -3.29 -12.46
N PRO A 334 15.21 -3.25 -13.53
CA PRO A 334 15.44 -4.25 -14.57
C PRO A 334 16.56 -5.21 -14.10
N GLY A 335 17.09 -5.04 -12.89
CA GLY A 335 18.07 -5.89 -12.22
C GLY A 335 19.19 -6.43 -13.11
N ASN A 336 20.31 -5.70 -13.17
CA ASN A 336 21.65 -6.14 -13.60
C ASN A 336 22.01 -6.29 -15.09
N GLN A 337 21.15 -6.01 -16.09
CA GLN A 337 21.64 -5.78 -17.47
C GLN A 337 20.78 -4.74 -18.22
N ALA A 338 21.46 -3.83 -18.93
CA ALA A 338 20.95 -2.77 -19.82
C ALA A 338 20.60 -1.39 -19.19
N SER A 339 21.62 -0.63 -18.76
CA SER A 339 21.51 0.85 -18.75
C SER A 339 22.83 1.55 -19.13
N THR A 340 23.53 1.04 -20.13
CA THR A 340 24.45 1.90 -20.92
C THR A 340 23.75 2.52 -22.12
N THR A 341 22.55 2.04 -22.49
CA THR A 341 21.79 2.47 -23.68
C THR A 341 20.61 3.39 -23.39
N HIS A 342 20.07 3.43 -22.16
CA HIS A 342 18.94 4.28 -21.80
C HIS A 342 19.32 5.28 -20.73
N LYS A 343 20.17 6.27 -21.08
CA LYS A 343 20.13 7.55 -20.36
C LYS A 343 18.69 8.04 -20.47
N ARG A 344 17.98 8.17 -19.34
CA ARG A 344 16.68 8.84 -19.29
C ARG A 344 16.92 10.26 -19.80
N ILE A 345 16.63 10.50 -21.08
CA ILE A 345 16.66 11.85 -21.63
C ILE A 345 15.51 12.55 -20.94
N SER A 346 15.81 13.49 -20.06
CA SER A 346 14.80 14.36 -19.48
C SER A 346 14.16 15.13 -20.63
N ARG A 347 12.96 14.74 -21.02
CA ARG A 347 12.15 15.42 -22.02
C ARG A 347 11.15 16.28 -21.26
N THR A 348 11.57 17.49 -20.91
CA THR A 348 10.72 18.47 -20.24
C THR A 348 10.03 19.34 -21.28
N LEU A 349 8.72 19.50 -21.14
CA LEU A 349 8.01 20.54 -21.87
C LEU A 349 8.51 21.92 -21.38
N PRO A 350 8.47 22.98 -22.23
CA PRO A 350 8.88 24.31 -21.81
C PRO A 350 8.09 24.75 -20.56
N PRO A 351 8.69 25.52 -19.64
CA PRO A 351 7.97 26.03 -18.45
C PRO A 351 6.71 26.85 -18.78
N SER A 352 6.64 27.41 -20.00
CA SER A 352 5.49 28.16 -20.53
C SER A 352 4.41 27.28 -21.16
N PHE A 353 4.60 25.95 -21.22
CA PHE A 353 3.62 25.05 -21.81
C PHE A 353 2.34 25.02 -20.98
N GLN A 354 1.21 25.17 -21.68
CA GLN A 354 -0.13 25.06 -21.10
C GLN A 354 -0.89 24.04 -21.94
N LEU A 355 -1.63 23.17 -21.25
CA LEU A 355 -2.48 22.19 -21.92
C LEU A 355 -3.66 22.94 -22.56
N THR A 356 -3.65 23.07 -23.89
CA THR A 356 -4.76 23.75 -24.60
C THR A 356 -6.03 22.91 -24.55
N GLU A 357 -7.18 23.54 -24.78
CA GLU A 357 -8.48 22.85 -24.80
C GLU A 357 -8.52 21.68 -25.79
N ALA A 358 -7.85 21.80 -26.95
CA ALA A 358 -7.73 20.71 -27.91
C ALA A 358 -6.95 19.50 -27.37
N TRP A 359 -5.88 19.73 -26.59
CA TRP A 359 -5.14 18.66 -25.90
C TRP A 359 -5.95 18.02 -24.78
N VAL A 360 -6.70 18.83 -24.01
CA VAL A 360 -7.64 18.35 -22.99
C VAL A 360 -8.71 17.46 -23.61
N GLN A 361 -9.33 17.91 -24.71
CA GLN A 361 -10.34 17.16 -25.45
C GLN A 361 -9.80 15.83 -25.97
N ARG A 362 -8.56 15.82 -26.46
CA ARG A 362 -7.92 14.57 -26.91
C ARG A 362 -7.70 13.58 -25.76
N LEU A 363 -7.26 14.04 -24.57
CA LEU A 363 -7.16 13.17 -23.40
C LEU A 363 -8.52 12.58 -23.02
N TYR A 364 -9.57 13.39 -23.10
CA TYR A 364 -10.94 12.94 -22.86
C TYR A 364 -11.36 11.85 -23.85
N GLU A 365 -11.05 12.00 -25.13
CA GLU A 365 -11.33 10.99 -26.16
C GLU A 365 -10.54 9.70 -25.94
N ILE A 366 -9.27 9.80 -25.54
CA ILE A 366 -8.42 8.64 -25.20
C ILE A 366 -9.01 7.85 -24.03
N THR A 367 -9.40 8.54 -22.96
CA THR A 367 -9.97 7.89 -21.77
C THR A 367 -11.32 7.22 -22.05
N ARG A 368 -12.03 7.65 -23.10
CA ARG A 368 -13.30 7.05 -23.56
C ARG A 368 -13.15 6.01 -24.66
N SER A 369 -11.95 5.78 -25.18
CA SER A 369 -11.68 4.87 -26.30
C SER A 369 -11.63 3.40 -25.88
N THR A 370 -12.73 2.85 -25.33
CA THR A 370 -12.80 1.42 -24.99
C THR A 370 -13.06 0.56 -26.23
N SER A 371 -12.31 -0.53 -26.39
CA SER A 371 -12.73 -1.64 -27.24
C SER A 371 -13.94 -2.27 -26.56
N GLY A 372 -15.13 -2.21 -27.17
CA GLY A 372 -16.44 -2.61 -26.61
C GLY A 372 -16.62 -4.08 -26.23
N SER A 373 -15.59 -4.75 -25.71
CA SER A 373 -15.64 -5.98 -24.95
C SER A 373 -15.66 -5.65 -23.45
N ASP A 374 -16.36 -6.46 -22.67
CA ASP A 374 -16.52 -6.34 -21.22
C ASP A 374 -15.24 -5.90 -20.49
N ILE A 375 -15.43 -5.03 -19.49
CA ILE A 375 -14.41 -4.44 -18.63
C ILE A 375 -13.59 -5.58 -17.99
N SER A 376 -12.49 -5.97 -18.63
CA SER A 376 -11.45 -6.77 -17.98
C SER A 376 -10.42 -5.80 -17.42
N SER A 377 -10.00 -6.02 -16.17
CA SER A 377 -8.86 -5.31 -15.60
C SER A 377 -7.63 -5.58 -16.46
N GLY A 378 -7.32 -4.64 -17.34
CA GLY A 378 -6.20 -4.65 -18.26
C GLY A 378 -6.06 -3.28 -18.89
N VAL A 379 -4.82 -2.83 -19.11
CA VAL A 379 -4.53 -1.57 -19.80
C VAL A 379 -5.20 -1.62 -21.17
N CYS A 380 -6.14 -0.70 -21.44
CA CYS A 380 -6.73 -0.53 -22.76
C CYS A 380 -5.61 -0.31 -23.78
N GLY A 381 -5.32 -1.30 -24.62
CA GLY A 381 -4.20 -1.26 -25.56
C GLY A 381 -4.33 -0.10 -26.56
N VAL A 382 -5.56 0.21 -26.97
CA VAL A 382 -5.87 1.34 -27.87
C VAL A 382 -5.64 2.68 -27.17
N CYS A 383 -6.14 2.83 -25.94
CA CYS A 383 -5.96 4.03 -25.13
C CYS A 383 -4.47 4.28 -24.84
N LEU A 384 -3.72 3.22 -24.56
CA LEU A 384 -2.27 3.30 -24.35
C LEU A 384 -1.53 3.76 -25.60
N LEU A 385 -1.89 3.24 -26.78
CA LEU A 385 -1.31 3.67 -28.06
C LEU A 385 -1.64 5.14 -28.36
N HIS A 386 -2.89 5.57 -28.14
CA HIS A 386 -3.23 6.98 -28.30
C HIS A 386 -2.55 7.89 -27.26
N GLY A 387 -2.34 7.38 -26.05
CA GLY A 387 -1.56 8.06 -25.01
C GLY A 387 -0.10 8.24 -25.43
N PHE A 388 0.56 7.19 -25.92
CA PHE A 388 1.92 7.29 -26.46
C PHE A 388 2.01 8.22 -27.67
N GLN A 389 1.01 8.18 -28.55
CA GLN A 389 0.91 9.11 -29.66
C GLN A 389 0.86 10.56 -29.17
N MET A 390 0.01 10.86 -28.19
CA MET A 390 -0.10 12.19 -27.60
C MET A 390 1.21 12.64 -26.94
N ILE A 391 1.88 11.77 -26.18
CA ILE A 391 3.17 12.09 -25.55
C ILE A 391 4.23 12.42 -26.61
N ALA A 392 4.29 11.64 -27.70
CA ALA A 392 5.23 11.89 -28.79
C ALA A 392 4.95 13.24 -29.48
N GLU A 393 3.67 13.52 -29.77
CA GLU A 393 3.28 14.81 -30.37
C GLU A 393 3.54 16.00 -29.44
N LEU A 394 3.34 15.86 -28.13
CA LEU A 394 3.70 16.90 -27.18
C LEU A 394 5.22 17.12 -27.15
N GLN A 395 6.02 16.06 -27.22
CA GLN A 395 7.48 16.21 -27.22
C GLN A 395 8.01 16.88 -28.49
N GLU A 396 7.39 16.65 -29.66
CA GLU A 396 7.86 17.18 -30.94
C GLU A 396 7.14 18.49 -31.36
N TYR A 397 5.87 18.64 -30.98
CA TYR A 397 4.95 19.68 -31.45
C TYR A 397 4.12 20.33 -30.32
N HIS A 398 4.63 20.43 -29.09
CA HIS A 398 3.92 21.04 -27.94
C HIS A 398 3.29 22.42 -28.22
N SER A 399 3.84 23.20 -29.17
CA SER A 399 3.31 24.53 -29.52
C SER A 399 2.15 24.49 -30.52
N ARG A 400 1.67 23.31 -30.91
CA ARG A 400 0.59 23.10 -31.89
C ARG A 400 -0.58 22.36 -31.26
N GLU A 401 -1.71 22.41 -31.95
CA GLU A 401 -2.86 21.54 -31.65
C GLU A 401 -2.54 20.07 -31.96
N PRO A 402 -3.26 19.12 -31.33
CA PRO A 402 -3.09 17.71 -31.61
C PRO A 402 -3.26 17.39 -33.10
N LEU A 403 -2.41 16.52 -33.63
CA LEU A 403 -2.49 16.09 -35.02
C LEU A 403 -3.82 15.38 -35.30
N GLN A 404 -4.53 15.84 -36.31
CA GLN A 404 -5.81 15.27 -36.75
C GLN A 404 -5.64 14.08 -37.71
N SER A 405 -4.44 13.89 -38.27
CA SER A 405 -4.08 12.77 -39.15
C SER A 405 -2.56 12.55 -39.21
N GLY A 406 -2.11 11.36 -39.60
CA GLY A 406 -0.68 11.08 -39.84
C GLY A 406 0.17 10.84 -38.58
N GLY A 407 -0.41 10.29 -37.52
CA GLY A 407 0.31 10.00 -36.27
C GLY A 407 1.39 8.90 -36.37
N TYR A 408 2.29 8.83 -35.37
CA TYR A 408 3.34 7.82 -35.23
C TYR A 408 2.77 6.40 -35.14
N PHE A 409 1.60 6.26 -34.50
CA PHE A 409 0.85 5.01 -34.43
C PHE A 409 -0.37 5.13 -35.36
N LEU A 410 -0.20 4.68 -36.61
CA LEU A 410 -1.28 4.59 -37.60
C LEU A 410 -2.30 3.52 -37.16
N ILE A 411 -3.30 3.90 -36.36
CA ILE A 411 -4.59 3.19 -36.32
C ILE A 411 -5.51 3.85 -37.36
N GLN A 412 -5.07 3.88 -38.61
CA GLN A 412 -5.95 4.17 -39.72
C GLN A 412 -6.63 2.85 -40.11
N ILE A 413 -7.82 2.60 -39.58
CA ILE A 413 -8.88 1.86 -40.30
C ILE A 413 -8.43 0.46 -40.83
N LEU A 414 -7.50 -0.25 -40.19
CA LEU A 414 -7.13 -1.60 -40.62
C LEU A 414 -8.13 -2.69 -40.20
N ILE A 415 -9.12 -2.33 -39.38
CA ILE A 415 -10.28 -3.20 -39.10
C ILE A 415 -11.31 -3.16 -40.24
N GLN A 416 -11.40 -2.06 -41.00
CA GLN A 416 -12.40 -1.97 -42.07
C GLN A 416 -11.95 -2.62 -43.39
N ILE A 417 -10.63 -2.76 -43.63
CA ILE A 417 -10.09 -3.42 -44.82
C ILE A 417 -10.11 -4.96 -44.69
N HIS A 418 -10.01 -5.51 -43.47
CA HIS A 418 -10.13 -6.96 -43.28
C HIS A 418 -11.57 -7.47 -43.17
N LEU A 419 -12.52 -6.66 -42.71
CA LEU A 419 -13.95 -7.04 -42.69
C LEU A 419 -14.61 -6.97 -44.07
N SER A 420 -14.18 -6.07 -44.95
CA SER A 420 -14.72 -5.99 -46.32
C SER A 420 -14.19 -7.12 -47.24
N ARG A 421 -13.07 -7.77 -46.89
CA ARG A 421 -12.62 -9.00 -47.58
C ARG A 421 -13.25 -10.30 -47.07
N LEU A 422 -13.88 -10.31 -45.90
CA LEU A 422 -14.59 -11.48 -45.36
C LEU A 422 -16.06 -11.54 -45.79
N VAL A 423 -16.70 -10.41 -46.09
CA VAL A 423 -18.09 -10.38 -46.60
C VAL A 423 -18.20 -10.93 -48.04
N ASN A 424 -17.13 -10.87 -48.84
CA ASN A 424 -17.11 -11.43 -50.21
C ASN A 424 -16.71 -12.90 -50.30
N VAL A 425 -16.47 -13.58 -49.17
CA VAL A 425 -16.16 -15.03 -49.13
C VAL A 425 -17.32 -15.86 -48.55
N ILE A 426 -18.42 -15.22 -48.12
CA ILE A 426 -19.63 -15.89 -47.59
C ILE A 426 -20.83 -15.73 -48.56
N ARG A 427 -20.58 -15.32 -49.81
CA ARG A 427 -21.55 -15.40 -50.91
C ARG A 427 -20.96 -16.15 -52.11
N THR A 428 -20.77 -17.45 -51.93
CA THR A 428 -20.89 -18.51 -52.94
C THR A 428 -21.25 -19.79 -52.22
#